data_AF-A0A916VLP2-F1
#
_entry.id   AF-A0A916VLP2-F1
#
_cell.length_a   1.000
_cell.length_b   1.000
_cell.length_c   1.000
_cell.angle_alpha   90.00
_cell.angle_beta   90.00
_cell.angle_gamma   90.00
#
_symmetry.space_group_name_H-M   'P 1'
#
loop_
_entity.id
_entity.type
_entity.pdbx_description
1 polymer ?
#
loop_
_entity_poly.entity_id
_entity_poly.type
_entity_poly.pdbx_seq_one_letter_code
_entity_poly.pdbx_strand_id
1 'polypeptide(L)'
;MQSALDQFHISINRVRDLIAVHNSVKAQSTPALDLSDILRAALVLAVSALDYYIHEVVTLGMLEIHQGLRPEPPAFSRFQISLGIAREGLKNPPDFASYLEDEIRQRHSYKSFQQPDSIADAIRLISDKKLWQEVGNIMGRPDKDIKQELKIIIDRRNKIAHEADIDPTLSLGNRWGIDEIMVGDAVDFIEEVVDSIHSIF
;
A
#
# COMPACT_ATOMS: atom_id res chain seq x y z
N MET A 1 0.80 10.81 -11.99
CA MET A 1 0.67 10.14 -10.66
C MET A 1 -0.66 10.32 -9.94
N GLN A 2 -1.38 11.46 -10.08
CA GLN A 2 -2.65 11.72 -9.37
C GLN A 2 -3.69 10.59 -9.50
N SER A 3 -3.78 9.94 -10.66
CA SER A 3 -4.69 8.81 -10.88
C SER A 3 -4.50 7.66 -9.90
N ALA A 4 -3.27 7.42 -9.42
CA ALA A 4 -3.00 6.41 -8.40
C ALA A 4 -3.59 6.80 -7.04
N LEU A 5 -3.49 8.08 -6.68
CA LEU A 5 -4.08 8.61 -5.44
C LEU A 5 -5.60 8.60 -5.50
N ASP A 6 -6.18 9.03 -6.62
CA ASP A 6 -7.64 9.01 -6.82
C ASP A 6 -8.19 7.57 -6.68
N GLN A 7 -7.51 6.59 -7.30
CA GLN A 7 -7.90 5.17 -7.19
C GLN A 7 -7.72 4.62 -5.77
N PHE A 8 -6.70 5.08 -5.05
CA PHE A 8 -6.53 4.76 -3.63
C PHE A 8 -7.69 5.30 -2.78
N HIS A 9 -8.06 6.58 -2.91
CA HIS A 9 -9.20 7.16 -2.18
C HIS A 9 -10.53 6.50 -2.51
N ILE A 10 -10.75 6.13 -3.78
CA ILE A 10 -11.91 5.31 -4.17
C ILE A 10 -11.91 3.99 -3.41
N SER A 11 -10.75 3.34 -3.28
CA SER A 11 -10.63 2.06 -2.58
C SER A 11 -10.84 2.20 -1.08
N ILE A 12 -10.28 3.23 -0.45
CA ILE A 12 -10.47 3.53 0.97
C ILE A 12 -11.92 3.89 1.29
N ASN A 13 -12.60 4.64 0.43
CA ASN A 13 -14.03 4.93 0.60
C ASN A 13 -14.87 3.65 0.59
N ARG A 14 -14.56 2.68 -0.27
CA ARG A 14 -15.23 1.37 -0.24
C ARG A 14 -14.96 0.59 1.05
N VAL A 15 -13.78 0.75 1.65
CA VAL A 15 -13.46 0.18 2.97
C VAL A 15 -14.32 0.85 4.04
N ARG A 16 -14.45 2.18 4.02
CA ARG A 16 -15.34 2.92 4.94
C ARG A 16 -16.80 2.52 4.79
N ASP A 17 -17.28 2.33 3.57
CA ASP A 17 -18.63 1.82 3.30
C ASP A 17 -18.83 0.43 3.94
N LEU A 18 -17.83 -0.44 3.85
CA LEU A 18 -17.88 -1.78 4.46
C LEU A 18 -17.95 -1.72 6.00
N ILE A 19 -17.20 -0.80 6.62
CA ILE A 19 -17.28 -0.53 8.06
C ILE A 19 -18.66 0.04 8.43
N ALA A 20 -19.22 0.93 7.62
CA ALA A 20 -20.56 1.49 7.84
C ALA A 20 -21.64 0.40 7.75
N VAL A 21 -21.52 -0.53 6.80
CA VAL A 21 -22.40 -1.72 6.70
C VAL A 21 -22.29 -2.57 7.95
N HIS A 22 -21.06 -2.88 8.41
CA HIS A 22 -20.86 -3.59 9.68
C HIS A 22 -21.60 -2.91 10.83
N ASN A 23 -21.41 -1.60 11.00
CA ASN A 23 -21.99 -0.84 12.11
C ASN A 23 -23.52 -0.81 12.05
N SER A 24 -24.09 -0.64 10.85
CA SER A 24 -25.54 -0.65 10.63
C SER A 24 -26.16 -2.00 10.96
N VAL A 25 -25.52 -3.10 10.54
CA VAL A 25 -26.01 -4.47 10.84
C VAL A 25 -25.83 -4.79 12.32
N LYS A 26 -24.70 -4.43 12.93
CA LYS A 26 -24.42 -4.62 14.36
C LYS A 26 -25.49 -3.97 15.23
N ALA A 27 -25.91 -2.74 14.90
CA ALA A 27 -26.94 -2.01 15.64
C ALA A 27 -28.34 -2.67 15.59
N GLN A 28 -28.60 -3.50 14.59
CA GLN A 28 -29.88 -4.19 14.37
C GLN A 28 -29.83 -5.68 14.74
N SER A 29 -28.67 -6.18 15.15
CA SER A 29 -28.41 -7.60 15.37
C SER A 29 -28.25 -7.92 16.85
N THR A 30 -28.33 -9.21 17.16
CA THR A 30 -27.99 -9.70 18.50
C THR A 30 -26.51 -10.10 18.54
N PRO A 31 -25.87 -10.16 19.73
CA PRO A 31 -24.48 -10.62 19.87
C PRO A 31 -24.22 -12.05 19.37
N ALA A 32 -25.27 -12.84 19.10
CA ALA A 32 -25.13 -14.18 18.52
C ALA A 32 -24.67 -14.15 17.04
N LEU A 33 -24.84 -13.03 16.35
CA LEU A 33 -24.35 -12.86 14.98
C LEU A 33 -22.93 -12.27 15.02
N ASP A 34 -21.93 -13.10 14.66
CA ASP A 34 -20.54 -12.63 14.53
C ASP A 34 -20.36 -11.86 13.22
N LEU A 35 -20.12 -10.55 13.34
CA LEU A 35 -19.88 -9.64 12.22
C LEU A 35 -18.39 -9.28 12.07
N SER A 36 -17.52 -9.82 12.92
CA SER A 36 -16.11 -9.43 12.97
C SER A 36 -15.35 -9.72 11.66
N ASP A 37 -15.83 -10.64 10.83
CA ASP A 37 -15.25 -10.90 9.51
C ASP A 37 -15.43 -9.77 8.51
N ILE A 38 -16.45 -8.92 8.68
CA ILE A 38 -16.62 -7.71 7.88
C ILE A 38 -15.47 -6.73 8.20
N LEU A 39 -15.13 -6.59 9.48
CA LEU A 39 -14.01 -5.76 9.93
C LEU A 39 -12.65 -6.33 9.50
N ARG A 40 -12.48 -7.66 9.54
CA ARG A 40 -11.26 -8.32 9.04
C ARG A 40 -11.07 -8.08 7.55
N ALA A 41 -12.14 -8.22 6.77
CA ALA A 41 -12.11 -7.92 5.34
C ALA A 41 -11.79 -6.45 5.08
N ALA A 42 -12.38 -5.52 5.84
CA ALA A 42 -12.09 -4.09 5.74
C ALA A 42 -10.60 -3.79 5.95
N LEU A 43 -9.99 -4.35 7.00
CA LEU A 43 -8.56 -4.16 7.28
C LEU A 43 -7.66 -4.73 6.16
N VAL A 44 -7.98 -5.92 5.65
CA VAL A 44 -7.23 -6.52 4.53
C VAL A 44 -7.34 -5.64 3.27
N LEU A 45 -8.51 -5.11 2.97
CA LEU A 45 -8.75 -4.24 1.82
C LEU A 45 -8.04 -2.89 1.95
N ALA A 46 -7.96 -2.31 3.15
CA ALA A 46 -7.23 -1.07 3.40
C ALA A 46 -5.72 -1.22 3.09
N VAL A 47 -5.11 -2.29 3.61
CA VAL A 47 -3.69 -2.60 3.34
C VAL A 47 -3.48 -2.97 1.86
N SER A 48 -4.46 -3.60 1.22
CA SER A 48 -4.41 -3.86 -0.23
C SER A 48 -4.44 -2.56 -1.05
N ALA A 49 -5.19 -1.56 -0.62
CA ALA A 49 -5.24 -0.25 -1.28
C ALA A 49 -3.87 0.46 -1.19
N LEU A 50 -3.23 0.41 -0.02
CA LEU A 50 -1.86 0.92 0.18
C LEU A 50 -0.87 0.23 -0.77
N ASP A 51 -0.87 -1.11 -0.82
CA ASP A 51 0.04 -1.88 -1.67
C ASP A 51 -0.12 -1.49 -3.15
N TYR A 52 -1.38 -1.44 -3.62
CA TYR A 52 -1.72 -1.02 -4.98
C TYR A 52 -1.22 0.41 -5.28
N TYR A 53 -1.47 1.36 -4.37
CA TYR A 53 -1.03 2.74 -4.54
C TYR A 53 0.48 2.82 -4.76
N ILE A 54 1.28 2.10 -3.96
CA ILE A 54 2.74 2.13 -4.09
C ILE A 54 3.20 1.51 -5.41
N HIS A 55 2.58 0.40 -5.86
CA HIS A 55 2.86 -0.16 -7.19
C HIS A 55 2.61 0.83 -8.31
N GLU A 56 1.44 1.50 -8.30
CA GLU A 56 1.06 2.43 -9.36
C GLU A 56 1.92 3.70 -9.34
N VAL A 57 2.11 4.33 -8.18
CA VAL A 57 2.86 5.59 -8.10
C VAL A 57 4.32 5.40 -8.51
N VAL A 58 4.93 4.27 -8.15
CA VAL A 58 6.31 3.94 -8.56
C VAL A 58 6.37 3.66 -10.06
N THR A 59 5.42 2.90 -10.61
CA THR A 59 5.37 2.62 -12.05
C THR A 59 5.23 3.91 -12.85
N LEU A 60 4.25 4.76 -12.51
CA LEU A 60 4.06 6.06 -13.14
C LEU A 60 5.28 6.96 -12.98
N GLY A 61 5.86 6.99 -11.77
CA GLY A 61 7.01 7.83 -11.49
C GLY A 61 8.26 7.43 -12.29
N MET A 62 8.47 6.13 -12.50
CA MET A 62 9.56 5.61 -13.34
C MET A 62 9.35 5.92 -14.82
N LEU A 63 8.11 5.86 -15.31
CA LEU A 63 7.78 6.25 -16.69
C LEU A 63 8.00 7.75 -16.92
N GLU A 64 7.63 8.59 -15.95
CA GLU A 64 7.87 10.04 -16.00
C GLU A 64 9.38 10.36 -15.98
N ILE A 65 10.21 9.59 -15.24
CA ILE A 65 11.68 9.70 -15.31
C ILE A 65 12.18 9.33 -16.70
N HIS A 66 11.72 8.21 -17.26
CA HIS A 66 12.11 7.77 -18.60
C HIS A 66 11.78 8.83 -19.67
N GLN A 67 10.67 9.54 -19.53
CA GLN A 67 10.24 10.63 -20.41
C GLN A 67 10.98 11.96 -20.17
N GLY A 68 11.86 12.03 -19.17
CA GLY A 68 12.56 13.26 -18.79
C GLY A 68 11.70 14.29 -18.07
N LEU A 69 10.53 13.90 -17.55
CA LEU A 69 9.60 14.77 -16.82
C LEU A 69 9.95 14.88 -15.33
N ARG A 70 10.78 13.97 -14.81
CA ARG A 70 11.27 13.96 -13.42
C ARG A 70 12.79 13.73 -13.38
N PRO A 71 13.51 14.32 -12.40
CA PRO A 71 14.92 13.99 -12.16
C PRO A 71 15.13 12.50 -11.87
N GLU A 72 16.19 11.94 -12.43
CA GLU A 72 16.55 10.54 -12.25
C GLU A 72 17.28 10.31 -10.90
N PRO A 73 16.72 9.53 -9.95
CA PRO A 73 17.42 9.18 -8.72
C PRO A 73 18.40 8.01 -8.97
N PRO A 74 19.47 7.86 -8.17
CA PRO A 74 20.47 6.81 -8.39
C PRO A 74 19.94 5.38 -8.39
N ALA A 75 18.81 5.10 -7.71
CA ALA A 75 18.23 3.76 -7.70
C ALA A 75 17.55 3.40 -9.03
N PHE A 76 17.00 4.39 -9.75
CA PHE A 76 16.43 4.21 -11.09
C PHE A 76 17.47 3.67 -12.06
N SER A 77 18.67 4.26 -12.11
CA SER A 77 19.75 3.84 -13.02
C SER A 77 20.23 2.40 -12.77
N ARG A 78 19.99 1.88 -11.56
CA ARG A 78 20.33 0.49 -11.17
C ARG A 78 19.17 -0.48 -11.36
N PHE A 79 17.99 0.01 -11.73
CA PHE A 79 16.86 -0.85 -12.03
C PHE A 79 17.19 -1.73 -13.22
N GLN A 80 17.17 -3.03 -12.98
CA GLN A 80 17.49 -4.01 -14.02
C GLN A 80 16.26 -4.21 -14.91
N ILE A 81 16.49 -4.46 -16.20
CA ILE A 81 15.49 -4.92 -17.17
C ILE A 81 16.05 -6.14 -17.90
N SER A 82 15.17 -6.96 -18.48
CA SER A 82 15.60 -8.09 -19.30
C SER A 82 16.31 -7.63 -20.59
N LEU A 83 17.24 -8.44 -21.10
CA LEU A 83 17.92 -8.14 -22.38
C LEU A 83 16.94 -8.05 -23.55
N GLY A 84 15.80 -8.76 -23.47
CA GLY A 84 14.73 -8.67 -24.45
C GLY A 84 14.16 -7.25 -24.53
N ILE A 85 13.78 -6.69 -23.39
CA ILE A 85 13.24 -5.33 -23.29
C ILE A 85 14.29 -4.28 -23.68
N ALA A 86 15.54 -4.46 -23.23
CA ALA A 86 16.64 -3.57 -23.66
C ALA A 86 16.81 -3.56 -25.19
N ARG A 87 16.68 -4.72 -25.85
CA ARG A 87 16.74 -4.82 -27.31
C ARG A 87 15.53 -4.19 -27.99
N GLU A 88 14.32 -4.31 -27.42
CA GLU A 88 13.14 -3.63 -27.95
C GLU A 88 13.27 -2.11 -27.87
N GLY A 89 13.83 -1.57 -26.78
CA GLY A 89 14.10 -0.13 -26.66
C GLY A 89 15.07 0.41 -27.72
N LEU A 90 16.04 -0.40 -28.17
CA LEU A 90 16.95 -0.03 -29.24
C LEU A 90 16.30 -0.10 -30.63
N LYS A 91 15.32 -0.97 -30.83
CA LYS A 91 14.66 -1.20 -32.13
C LYS A 91 13.46 -0.29 -32.36
N ASN A 92 12.64 -0.11 -31.33
CA ASN A 92 11.36 0.59 -31.37
C ASN A 92 11.29 1.66 -30.26
N PRO A 93 12.11 2.74 -30.34
CA PRO A 93 12.16 3.75 -29.28
C PRO A 93 10.81 4.39 -28.90
N PRO A 94 9.88 4.69 -29.84
CA PRO A 94 8.58 5.27 -29.49
C PRO A 94 7.72 4.36 -28.60
N ASP A 95 7.81 3.04 -28.76
CA ASP A 95 6.98 2.07 -28.04
C ASP A 95 7.63 1.61 -26.73
N PHE A 96 8.89 1.99 -26.49
CA PHE A 96 9.68 1.50 -25.35
C PHE A 96 9.03 1.81 -24.00
N ALA A 97 8.31 2.92 -23.87
CA ALA A 97 7.60 3.26 -22.63
C ALA A 97 6.58 2.18 -22.23
N SER A 98 5.84 1.62 -23.20
CA SER A 98 4.87 0.54 -22.93
C SER A 98 5.58 -0.74 -22.51
N TYR A 99 6.65 -1.11 -23.21
CA TYR A 99 7.44 -2.29 -22.85
C TYR A 99 8.11 -2.16 -21.48
N LEU A 100 8.56 -0.95 -21.14
CA LEU A 100 9.14 -0.64 -19.83
C LEU A 100 8.08 -0.74 -18.74
N GLU A 101 6.86 -0.22 -18.97
CA GLU A 101 5.75 -0.38 -18.04
C GLU A 101 5.46 -1.85 -17.73
N ASP A 102 5.33 -2.68 -18.78
CA ASP A 102 5.07 -4.12 -18.62
C ASP A 102 6.17 -4.83 -17.84
N GLU A 103 7.44 -4.52 -18.12
CA GLU A 103 8.59 -5.09 -17.40
C GLU A 103 8.63 -4.63 -15.92
N ILE A 104 8.31 -3.36 -15.64
CA ILE A 104 8.21 -2.85 -14.26
C ILE A 104 7.11 -3.61 -13.51
N ARG A 105 5.90 -3.69 -14.09
CA ARG A 105 4.75 -4.40 -13.51
C ARG A 105 5.06 -5.88 -13.28
N GLN A 106 5.68 -6.55 -14.26
CA GLN A 106 6.09 -7.95 -14.11
C GLN A 106 7.10 -8.13 -12.97
N ARG A 107 8.12 -7.28 -12.89
CA ARG A 107 9.15 -7.34 -11.83
C ARG A 107 8.62 -7.01 -10.44
N HIS A 108 7.57 -6.21 -10.36
CA HIS A 108 6.95 -5.86 -9.10
C HIS A 108 5.84 -6.83 -8.69
N SER A 109 5.25 -7.60 -9.62
CA SER A 109 4.10 -8.49 -9.37
C SER A 109 4.24 -9.48 -8.21
N TYR A 110 5.46 -9.93 -7.90
CA TYR A 110 5.75 -10.87 -6.81
C TYR A 110 6.21 -10.16 -5.52
N LYS A 111 6.23 -8.83 -5.50
CA LYS A 111 6.63 -8.01 -4.36
C LYS A 111 5.42 -7.36 -3.71
N SER A 112 5.40 -7.35 -2.39
CA SER A 112 4.44 -6.57 -1.62
C SER A 112 5.10 -5.31 -1.05
N PHE A 113 4.52 -4.16 -1.35
CA PHE A 113 4.96 -2.85 -0.92
C PHE A 113 4.06 -2.32 0.20
N GLN A 114 4.05 -3.07 1.30
CA GLN A 114 3.29 -2.70 2.51
C GLN A 114 4.24 -2.33 3.65
N GLN A 115 5.28 -3.14 3.87
CA GLN A 115 6.20 -2.93 4.97
C GLN A 115 6.96 -1.61 4.79
N PRO A 116 7.26 -0.85 5.87
CA PRO A 116 7.83 0.47 5.70
C PRO A 116 9.15 0.50 4.91
N ASP A 117 9.98 -0.54 5.09
CA ASP A 117 11.26 -0.64 4.40
C ASP A 117 11.06 -1.00 2.92
N SER A 118 10.08 -1.85 2.58
CA SER A 118 9.77 -2.17 1.17
C SER A 118 9.12 -1.01 0.43
N ILE A 119 8.28 -0.21 1.10
CA ILE A 119 7.76 1.05 0.55
C ILE A 119 8.92 2.02 0.28
N ALA A 120 9.81 2.22 1.25
CA ALA A 120 10.97 3.11 1.07
C ALA A 120 11.88 2.65 -0.09
N ASP A 121 12.11 1.35 -0.23
CA ASP A 121 12.89 0.80 -1.34
C ASP A 121 12.23 1.01 -2.69
N ALA A 122 10.90 0.90 -2.77
CA ALA A 122 10.15 1.16 -4.00
C ALA A 122 10.19 2.66 -4.37
N ILE A 123 9.91 3.54 -3.41
CA ILE A 123 9.91 5.01 -3.63
C ILE A 123 11.30 5.53 -4.01
N ARG A 124 12.39 4.88 -3.56
CA ARG A 124 13.76 5.24 -3.98
C ARG A 124 13.97 5.19 -5.49
N LEU A 125 13.18 4.39 -6.22
CA LEU A 125 13.22 4.32 -7.68
C LEU A 125 12.72 5.62 -8.33
N ILE A 126 11.96 6.44 -7.61
CA ILE A 126 11.35 7.67 -8.13
C ILE A 126 11.76 8.94 -7.36
N SER A 127 12.40 8.84 -6.19
CA SER A 127 12.85 9.97 -5.39
C SER A 127 14.11 9.63 -4.59
N ASP A 128 15.01 10.60 -4.41
CA ASP A 128 16.21 10.48 -3.56
C ASP A 128 15.97 10.93 -2.10
N LYS A 129 14.79 11.47 -1.80
CA LYS A 129 14.41 11.93 -0.47
C LYS A 129 14.34 10.79 0.54
N LYS A 130 14.58 11.11 1.81
CA LYS A 130 14.41 10.16 2.92
C LYS A 130 12.93 10.03 3.28
N LEU A 131 12.21 9.16 2.56
CA LEU A 131 10.76 9.00 2.63
C LEU A 131 10.15 9.21 4.02
N TRP A 132 10.51 8.38 5.00
CA TRP A 132 9.88 8.41 6.32
C TRP A 132 10.18 9.67 7.14
N GLN A 133 11.28 10.37 6.84
CA GLN A 133 11.56 11.67 7.45
C GLN A 133 10.63 12.74 6.88
N GLU A 134 10.41 12.74 5.56
CA GLU A 134 9.47 13.66 4.91
C GLU A 134 8.03 13.40 5.36
N VAL A 135 7.60 12.13 5.39
CA VAL A 135 6.29 11.73 5.91
C VAL A 135 6.15 12.18 7.38
N GLY A 136 7.18 11.99 8.20
CA GLY A 136 7.19 12.46 9.58
C GLY A 136 7.07 13.97 9.73
N ASN A 137 7.72 14.74 8.86
CA ASN A 137 7.60 16.19 8.83
C ASN A 137 6.18 16.64 8.47
N ILE A 138 5.53 15.96 7.53
CA ILE A 138 4.15 16.26 7.09
C ILE A 138 3.14 15.91 8.18
N MET A 139 3.23 14.71 8.75
CA MET A 139 2.33 14.23 9.81
C MET A 139 2.62 14.85 11.19
N GLY A 140 3.74 15.58 11.34
CA GLY A 140 4.17 16.13 12.63
C GLY A 140 4.54 15.05 13.65
N ARG A 141 4.99 13.88 13.21
CA ARG A 141 5.28 12.70 14.04
C ARG A 141 6.68 12.14 13.75
N PRO A 142 7.37 11.54 14.73
CA PRO A 142 8.65 10.87 14.48
C PRO A 142 8.53 9.73 13.46
N ASP A 143 9.49 9.64 12.54
CA ASP A 143 9.56 8.62 11.50
C ASP A 143 9.47 7.19 12.08
N LYS A 144 10.12 6.96 13.21
CA LYS A 144 10.09 5.69 13.96
C LYS A 144 8.68 5.28 14.37
N ASP A 145 7.87 6.23 14.84
CA ASP A 145 6.55 5.95 15.39
C ASP A 145 5.57 5.61 14.27
N ILE A 146 5.62 6.36 13.16
CA ILE A 146 4.84 6.08 11.94
C ILE A 146 5.19 4.69 11.40
N LYS A 147 6.49 4.39 11.27
CA LYS A 147 6.94 3.06 10.83
C LYS A 147 6.46 1.95 11.76
N GLN A 148 6.46 2.18 13.06
CA GLN A 148 6.05 1.18 14.05
C GLN A 148 4.55 0.92 13.99
N GLU A 149 3.73 1.97 13.88
CA GLU A 149 2.29 1.85 13.74
C GLU A 149 1.90 1.13 12.45
N LEU A 150 2.52 1.50 11.32
CA LEU A 150 2.31 0.80 10.05
C LEU A 150 2.65 -0.69 10.15
N LYS A 151 3.75 -1.05 10.82
CA LYS A 151 4.11 -2.47 11.06
C LYS A 151 3.05 -3.21 11.85
N ILE A 152 2.52 -2.61 12.91
CA ILE A 152 1.46 -3.23 13.75
C ILE A 152 0.21 -3.52 12.90
N ILE A 153 -0.19 -2.58 12.05
CA ILE A 153 -1.34 -2.73 11.15
C ILE A 153 -1.10 -3.88 10.15
N ILE A 154 0.08 -3.94 9.54
CA ILE A 154 0.41 -4.98 8.56
C ILE A 154 0.51 -6.35 9.23
N ASP A 155 1.10 -6.43 10.42
CA ASP A 155 1.19 -7.68 11.18
C ASP A 155 -0.22 -8.19 11.56
N ARG A 156 -1.13 -7.29 11.94
CA ARG A 156 -2.54 -7.64 12.18
C ARG A 156 -3.20 -8.17 10.92
N ARG A 157 -2.98 -7.51 9.76
CA ARG A 157 -3.48 -7.97 8.45
C ARG A 157 -2.88 -9.32 8.06
N ASN A 158 -1.61 -9.57 8.34
CA ASN A 158 -0.94 -10.84 8.03
C ASN A 158 -1.54 -11.99 8.84
N LYS A 159 -1.85 -11.77 10.12
CA LYS A 159 -2.59 -12.76 10.92
C LYS A 159 -3.91 -13.14 10.26
N ILE A 160 -4.66 -12.16 9.77
CA ILE A 160 -5.94 -12.40 9.08
C ILE A 160 -5.75 -13.14 7.76
N ALA A 161 -4.87 -12.63 6.89
CA ALA A 161 -4.75 -13.09 5.50
C ALA A 161 -3.93 -14.38 5.35
N HIS A 162 -2.99 -14.66 6.26
CA HIS A 162 -2.01 -15.73 6.11
C HIS A 162 -1.98 -16.72 7.29
N GLU A 163 -2.50 -16.36 8.46
CA GLU A 163 -2.45 -17.21 9.68
C GLU A 163 -3.85 -17.66 10.16
N ALA A 164 -4.87 -17.55 9.29
CA ALA A 164 -6.27 -17.87 9.57
C ALA A 164 -6.86 -17.12 10.79
N ASP A 165 -6.21 -16.02 11.18
CA ASP A 165 -6.49 -15.20 12.34
C ASP A 165 -6.54 -15.94 13.69
N ILE A 166 -5.91 -17.09 13.83
CA ILE A 166 -6.00 -17.90 15.05
C ILE A 166 -5.17 -17.29 16.18
N ASP A 167 -5.78 -17.14 17.36
CA ASP A 167 -5.09 -16.79 18.58
C ASP A 167 -4.58 -18.07 19.28
N PRO A 168 -3.25 -18.34 19.28
CA PRO A 168 -2.70 -19.56 19.84
C PRO A 168 -2.75 -19.60 21.37
N THR A 169 -3.10 -18.48 22.02
CA THR A 169 -3.22 -18.38 23.48
C THR A 169 -4.60 -18.77 24.00
N LEU A 170 -5.57 -18.95 23.10
CA LEU A 170 -6.96 -19.28 23.40
C LEU A 170 -7.29 -20.73 23.01
N SER A 171 -8.51 -21.18 23.33
CA SER A 171 -8.98 -22.51 22.93
C SER A 171 -9.16 -22.61 21.42
N LEU A 172 -9.18 -23.85 20.90
CA LEU A 172 -9.25 -24.13 19.46
C LEU A 172 -10.35 -23.34 18.76
N GLY A 173 -9.99 -22.67 17.66
CA GLY A 173 -10.92 -21.92 16.81
C GLY A 173 -11.15 -20.46 17.23
N ASN A 174 -10.60 -20.01 18.35
CA ASN A 174 -10.65 -18.60 18.71
C ASN A 174 -9.70 -17.77 17.84
N ARG A 175 -10.17 -16.58 17.48
CA ARG A 175 -9.47 -15.64 16.64
C ARG A 175 -9.03 -14.41 17.43
N TRP A 176 -8.03 -13.71 16.94
CA TRP A 176 -7.64 -12.42 17.50
C TRP A 176 -8.83 -11.44 17.50
N GLY A 177 -8.96 -10.68 18.58
CA GLY A 177 -9.96 -9.63 18.70
C GLY A 177 -9.84 -8.59 17.59
N ILE A 178 -10.98 -7.99 17.23
CA ILE A 178 -11.08 -6.89 16.29
C ILE A 178 -12.35 -6.10 16.58
N ASP A 179 -12.27 -4.78 16.50
CA ASP A 179 -13.39 -3.88 16.70
C ASP A 179 -13.34 -2.71 15.70
N GLU A 180 -14.44 -1.97 15.64
CA GLU A 180 -14.62 -0.85 14.73
C GLU A 180 -13.62 0.29 14.93
N ILE A 181 -13.14 0.51 16.16
CA ILE A 181 -12.19 1.57 16.48
C ILE A 181 -10.83 1.18 15.91
N MET A 182 -10.36 -0.03 16.22
CA MET A 182 -9.10 -0.57 15.72
C MET A 182 -9.01 -0.50 14.20
N VAL A 183 -10.07 -0.88 13.48
CA VAL A 183 -10.08 -0.86 12.01
C VAL A 183 -10.23 0.56 11.47
N GLY A 184 -11.07 1.39 12.09
CA GLY A 184 -11.22 2.80 11.72
C GLY A 184 -9.89 3.55 11.82
N ASP A 185 -9.23 3.47 12.97
CA ASP A 185 -7.93 4.10 13.22
C ASP A 185 -6.87 3.61 12.22
N ALA A 186 -6.84 2.32 11.91
CA ALA A 186 -5.92 1.76 10.92
C ALA A 186 -6.18 2.30 9.51
N VAL A 187 -7.45 2.47 9.11
CA VAL A 187 -7.83 3.02 7.80
C VAL A 187 -7.44 4.49 7.69
N ASP A 188 -7.76 5.29 8.72
CA ASP A 188 -7.45 6.72 8.74
C ASP A 188 -5.93 6.95 8.74
N PHE A 189 -5.18 6.15 9.50
CA PHE A 189 -3.72 6.21 9.50
C PHE A 189 -3.12 5.81 8.14
N ILE A 190 -3.64 4.76 7.48
CA ILE A 190 -3.17 4.37 6.14
C ILE A 190 -3.42 5.48 5.12
N GLU A 191 -4.59 6.13 5.18
CA GLU A 191 -4.91 7.26 4.31
C GLU A 191 -3.96 8.44 4.54
N GLU A 192 -3.74 8.83 5.79
CA GLU A 192 -2.81 9.92 6.13
C GLU A 192 -1.37 9.63 5.65
N VAL A 193 -0.90 8.38 5.79
CA VAL A 193 0.41 7.96 5.28
C VAL A 193 0.46 8.08 3.76
N VAL A 194 -0.56 7.61 3.03
CA VAL A 194 -0.57 7.68 1.56
C VAL A 194 -0.62 9.11 1.06
N ASP A 195 -1.46 9.95 1.65
CA ASP A 195 -1.56 11.38 1.31
C ASP A 195 -0.25 12.11 1.58
N SER A 196 0.39 11.79 2.71
CA SER A 196 1.71 12.32 3.07
C SER A 196 2.78 11.88 2.08
N ILE A 197 2.79 10.59 1.68
CA ILE A 197 3.70 10.08 0.66
C ILE A 197 3.48 10.81 -0.67
N HIS A 198 2.22 10.98 -1.09
CA HIS A 198 1.89 11.65 -2.35
C HIS A 198 2.36 13.10 -2.39
N SER A 199 2.24 13.81 -1.27
CA SER A 199 2.61 15.23 -1.16
C SER A 199 4.12 15.51 -1.29
N ILE A 200 4.95 14.46 -1.31
CA ILE A 200 6.41 14.60 -1.40
C ILE A 200 6.89 14.94 -2.82
N PHE A 201 6.12 14.60 -3.86
CA PHE A 201 6.58 14.64 -5.26
C PHE A 201 5.54 15.16 -6.26
#